data_AF-A0AAV9PKL9-F1
#
_entry.id   AF-A0AAV9PKL9-F1
#
_cell.length_a   1.000
_cell.length_b   1.000
_cell.length_c   1.000
_cell.angle_alpha   90.00
_cell.angle_beta   90.00
_cell.angle_gamma   90.00
#
_symmetry.space_group_name_H-M   'P 1'
#
loop_
_entity.id
_entity.type
_entity.pdbx_description
1 polymer ?
#
loop_
_entity_poly.entity_id
_entity_poly.type
_entity_poly.pdbx_seq_one_letter_code
_entity_poly.pdbx_strand_id
1 'polypeptide(L)'
;MALFMAWLSANLRGRKYLAVGMAWQVGFGNCANFISSNVFLAEEAPFYQTGFSNGLSWTIVGMGLVTLAVVLMWRKNQTRKARMAMMSDMEKEEEEQRTFKFLL
;
A
#
# COMPACT_ATOMS: atom_id res chain seq x y z
N MET A 1 -3.56 -8.62 7.73
CA MET A 1 -2.44 -8.95 6.82
C MET A 1 -2.89 -9.48 5.47
N ALA A 2 -3.75 -10.52 5.38
CA ALA A 2 -4.13 -11.13 4.10
C ALA A 2 -4.76 -10.17 3.06
N LEU A 3 -5.61 -9.23 3.50
CA LEU A 3 -6.29 -8.29 2.58
C LEU A 3 -5.31 -7.35 1.86
N PHE A 4 -4.34 -6.80 2.59
CA PHE A 4 -3.33 -5.90 2.01
C PHE A 4 -2.34 -6.65 1.13
N MET A 5 -1.97 -7.89 1.49
CA MET A 5 -1.14 -8.75 0.66
C MET A 5 -1.85 -9.09 -0.66
N ALA A 6 -3.13 -9.46 -0.60
CA ALA A 6 -3.94 -9.74 -1.79
C ALA A 6 -4.03 -8.50 -2.70
N TRP A 7 -4.33 -7.33 -2.12
CA TRP A 7 -4.40 -6.08 -2.87
C TRP A 7 -3.05 -5.69 -3.49
N LEU A 8 -1.95 -5.82 -2.74
CA LEU A 8 -0.60 -5.54 -3.22
C LEU A 8 -0.20 -6.50 -4.35
N SER A 9 -0.50 -7.79 -4.20
CA SER A 9 -0.24 -8.82 -5.22
C SER A 9 -1.00 -8.56 -6.52
N ALA A 10 -2.21 -8.01 -6.42
CA ALA A 10 -3.02 -7.68 -7.57
C ALA A 10 -2.61 -6.37 -8.24
N ASN A 11 -1.90 -5.48 -7.54
CA ASN A 11 -1.43 -4.19 -8.08
C ASN A 11 0.04 -4.21 -8.56
N LEU A 12 0.82 -5.25 -8.25
CA LEU A 12 2.22 -5.42 -8.69
C LEU A 12 2.35 -6.47 -9.79
N ARG A 13 3.03 -6.13 -10.89
CA ARG A 13 3.36 -7.06 -11.99
C ARG A 13 4.82 -7.50 -11.93
N GLY A 14 5.03 -8.81 -12.08
CA GLY A 14 6.36 -9.42 -12.16
C GLY A 14 6.79 -10.09 -10.86
N ARG A 15 7.23 -11.35 -10.96
CA ARG A 15 7.59 -12.22 -9.82
C ARG A 15 8.60 -11.55 -8.88
N LYS A 16 9.54 -10.77 -9.44
CA LYS A 16 10.60 -10.07 -8.70
C LYS A 16 10.05 -8.94 -7.82
N TYR A 17 9.20 -8.07 -8.39
CA TYR A 17 8.63 -6.94 -7.64
C TYR A 17 7.61 -7.40 -6.59
N LEU A 18 6.86 -8.47 -6.89
CA LEU A 18 5.95 -9.08 -5.93
C LEU A 18 6.73 -9.70 -4.76
N ALA A 19 7.80 -10.45 -5.04
CA ALA A 19 8.65 -11.02 -3.97
C ALA A 19 9.26 -9.93 -3.08
N VAL A 20 9.78 -8.84 -3.66
CA VAL A 20 10.34 -7.71 -2.90
C VAL A 20 9.27 -7.00 -2.08
N GLY A 21 8.09 -6.74 -2.65
CA GLY A 21 6.98 -6.09 -1.95
C GLY A 21 6.48 -6.92 -0.77
N MET A 22 6.35 -8.23 -0.95
CA MET A 22 5.95 -9.15 0.12
C MET A 22 7.02 -9.23 1.21
N ALA A 23 8.30 -9.30 0.85
CA ALA A 23 9.41 -9.31 1.80
C ALA A 23 9.45 -8.01 2.63
N TRP A 24 9.24 -6.85 1.99
CA TRP A 24 9.14 -5.57 2.69
C TRP A 24 7.99 -5.54 3.69
N GLN A 25 6.81 -6.02 3.30
CA GLN A 25 5.63 -6.00 4.16
C GLN A 25 5.78 -6.94 5.37
N VAL A 26 6.43 -8.09 5.19
CA VAL A 26 6.76 -9.02 6.29
C VAL A 26 7.86 -8.44 7.19
N GLY A 27 8.91 -7.86 6.60
CA GLY A 27 10.03 -7.25 7.33
C GLY A 27 9.56 -6.14 8.27
N PHE A 28 8.75 -5.21 7.76
CA PHE A 28 8.17 -4.17 8.60
C PHE A 28 7.22 -4.70 9.67
N GLY A 29 6.46 -5.76 9.38
CA GLY A 29 5.59 -6.39 10.37
C GLY A 29 6.38 -6.88 11.59
N ASN A 30 7.54 -7.50 11.37
CA ASN A 30 8.41 -7.96 12.46
C ASN A 30 9.05 -6.79 13.23
N CYS A 31 9.53 -5.76 12.52
CA CYS A 31 10.11 -4.58 13.18
C CYS A 31 9.08 -3.83 14.04
N ALA A 32 7.85 -3.66 13.55
CA ALA A 32 6.78 -3.01 14.29
C ALA A 32 6.43 -3.76 15.59
N ASN A 33 6.49 -5.10 15.57
CA ASN A 33 6.25 -5.91 16.76
C ASN A 33 7.34 -5.68 17.84
N PHE A 34 8.60 -5.60 17.43
CA PHE A 34 9.71 -5.31 18.35
C PHE A 34 9.60 -3.91 18.97
N ILE A 35 9.21 -2.92 18.17
CA ILE A 35 9.00 -1.54 18.64
C ILE A 35 7.83 -1.48 19.62
N SER A 36 6.71 -2.16 19.32
CA SER A 36 5.55 -2.24 20.20
C SER A 36 5.88 -2.80 21.58
N SER A 37 6.76 -3.81 21.65
CA SER A 37 7.20 -4.38 22.94
C SER A 37 8.01 -3.42 23.80
N ASN A 38 8.69 -2.42 23.21
CA ASN A 38 9.51 -1.44 23.94
C ASN A 38 8.75 -0.15 24.28
N VAL A 39 7.53 0.00 23.79
CA VAL A 39 6.72 1.23 23.94
C VAL A 39 5.93 1.27 25.26
N PHE A 40 5.81 0.14 25.97
CA PHE A 40 5.25 0.11 27.33
C PHE A 40 6.32 0.43 28.37
N LEU A 41 6.64 1.71 28.54
CA LEU A 41 7.53 2.16 29.60
C LEU A 41 6.85 1.97 30.97
N ALA A 42 7.50 1.25 31.88
CA ALA A 42 7.00 1.01 33.24
C ALA A 42 6.86 2.30 34.07
N GLU A 43 7.51 3.39 33.65
CA GLU A 43 7.48 4.71 34.30
C GLU A 43 6.16 5.48 34.09
N GLU A 44 5.31 5.11 33.11
CA GLU A 44 4.09 5.88 32.78
C GLU A 44 2.78 5.26 33.30
N ALA A 45 2.86 4.38 34.29
CA ALA A 45 1.69 3.89 34.99
C ALA A 45 0.96 5.05 35.71
N PRO A 46 -0.39 5.14 35.66
CA PRO A 46 -1.36 4.14 35.16
C PRO A 46 -1.96 4.43 33.77
N PHE A 47 -1.63 5.56 33.13
CA PHE A 47 -2.32 5.99 31.90
C PHE A 47 -1.59 5.65 30.59
N TYR A 48 -0.32 5.22 30.63
CA TYR A 48 0.47 4.72 29.48
C TYR A 48 0.24 5.52 28.17
N GLN A 49 0.28 6.85 28.27
CA GLN A 49 -0.18 7.74 27.21
C GLN A 49 0.71 7.66 25.96
N THR A 50 2.00 7.42 26.12
CA THR A 50 2.93 7.31 24.99
C THR A 50 2.64 6.09 24.12
N GLY A 51 2.25 4.97 24.72
CA GLY A 51 1.93 3.76 23.96
C GLY A 51 0.70 3.90 23.08
N PHE A 52 -0.38 4.46 23.64
CA PHE A 52 -1.61 4.68 22.89
C PHE A 52 -1.44 5.79 21.83
N SER A 53 -0.74 6.88 22.18
CA SER A 53 -0.46 7.98 21.25
C SER A 53 0.36 7.50 20.05
N ASN A 54 1.45 6.76 20.29
CA ASN A 54 2.32 6.26 19.21
C ASN A 54 1.59 5.30 18.27
N GLY A 55 0.78 4.38 18.82
CA GLY A 55 -0.04 3.47 18.00
C GLY A 55 -1.07 4.22 17.15
N LEU A 56 -1.73 5.22 17.74
CA LEU A 56 -2.72 6.04 17.04
C LEU A 56 -2.07 6.90 15.94
N SER A 57 -0.93 7.54 16.22
CA SER A 57 -0.17 8.32 15.24
C SER A 57 0.24 7.47 14.04
N TRP A 58 0.80 6.28 14.26
CA TRP A 58 1.18 5.38 13.17
C TRP A 58 -0.02 4.88 12.37
N THR A 59 -1.16 4.65 13.03
CA THR A 59 -2.40 4.25 12.35
C THR A 59 -2.92 5.36 11.43
N ILE A 60 -2.91 6.61 11.91
CA ILE A 60 -3.35 7.78 11.12
C ILE A 60 -2.41 7.99 9.92
N VAL A 61 -1.10 7.91 10.12
CA VAL A 61 -0.11 8.02 9.03
C VAL A 61 -0.32 6.90 8.00
N GLY A 62 -0.51 5.66 8.46
CA GLY A 62 -0.80 4.52 7.58
C GLY A 62 -2.07 4.74 6.75
N MET A 63 -3.13 5.25 7.37
CA MET A 63 -4.39 5.55 6.68
C MET A 63 -4.23 6.68 5.64
N GLY A 64 -3.42 7.70 5.95
CA GLY A 64 -3.06 8.75 4.99
C GLY A 64 -2.27 8.22 3.78
N LEU A 65 -1.32 7.33 4.01
CA LEU A 65 -0.54 6.71 2.92
C LEU A 65 -1.41 5.83 2.02
N VAL A 66 -2.34 5.06 2.60
CA VAL A 66 -3.27 4.22 1.82
C VAL A 66 -4.19 5.09 0.96
N THR A 67 -4.79 6.15 1.53
CA THR A 67 -5.66 7.05 0.77
C THR A 67 -4.90 7.77 -0.36
N LEU A 68 -3.65 8.20 -0.10
CA LEU A 68 -2.80 8.78 -1.13
C LEU A 68 -2.49 7.78 -2.25
N ALA A 69 -2.15 6.53 -1.92
CA ALA A 69 -1.90 5.48 -2.91
C ALA A 69 -3.14 5.22 -3.78
N VAL A 70 -4.33 5.17 -3.17
CA VAL A 70 -5.62 5.02 -3.87
C VAL A 70 -5.84 6.19 -4.83
N VAL A 71 -5.66 7.43 -4.39
CA VAL A 71 -5.82 8.64 -5.22
C VAL A 71 -4.82 8.65 -6.38
N LEU A 72 -3.55 8.29 -6.14
CA LEU A 72 -2.55 8.20 -7.20
C LEU A 72 -2.90 7.14 -8.24
N MET A 73 -3.37 5.97 -7.81
CA MET A 73 -3.81 4.92 -8.73
C MET A 73 -5.05 5.34 -9.51
N TRP A 74 -6.01 6.01 -8.87
CA TRP A 74 -7.19 6.56 -9.55
C TRP A 74 -6.83 7.63 -10.58
N ARG A 75 -5.94 8.57 -10.25
CA ARG A 75 -5.43 9.58 -11.20
C ARG A 75 -4.70 8.93 -12.36
N LYS A 76 -3.84 7.95 -12.10
CA LYS A 76 -3.17 7.18 -13.16
C LYS A 76 -4.18 6.45 -14.06
N ASN A 77 -5.25 5.88 -13.48
CA ASN A 77 -6.31 5.22 -14.24
C ASN A 77 -7.08 6.23 -15.12
N GLN A 78 -7.40 7.42 -14.61
CA GLN A 78 -8.01 8.51 -15.38
C GLN A 78 -7.14 8.99 -16.54
N THR A 79 -5.84 9.23 -16.30
CA THR A 79 -4.90 9.62 -17.37
C THR A 79 -4.76 8.52 -18.42
N ARG A 80 -4.75 7.25 -18.03
CA ARG A 80 -4.78 6.12 -18.98
C ARG A 80 -6.05 6.12 -19.82
N LYS A 81 -7.23 6.34 -19.21
CA LYS A 81 -8.50 6.43 -19.97
C LYS A 81 -8.48 7.56 -21.00
N ALA A 82 -7.94 8.73 -20.63
CA ALA A 82 -7.78 9.84 -21.56
C ALA A 82 -6.79 9.53 -22.70
N ARG A 83 -5.69 8.82 -22.41
CA ARG A 83 -4.72 8.38 -23.41
C ARG A 83 -5.31 7.32 -24.35
N MET A 84 -6.01 6.32 -23.80
CA MET A 84 -6.70 5.29 -24.55
C MET A 84 -7.77 5.87 -25.47
N ALA A 85 -8.47 6.95 -25.07
CA ALA A 85 -9.45 7.62 -25.91
C ALA A 85 -8.86 8.33 -27.16
N MET A 86 -7.55 8.61 -27.16
CA MET A 86 -6.84 9.23 -28.29
C MET A 86 -6.14 8.21 -29.21
N MET A 87 -6.09 6.92 -28.85
CA MET A 87 -5.42 5.89 -29.65
C MET A 87 -6.38 5.11 -30.56
N SER A 88 -5.84 4.60 -31.67
CA SER A 88 -6.54 3.73 -32.63
C SER A 88 -6.99 2.41 -31.97
N ASP A 89 -8.10 1.81 -32.41
CA ASP A 89 -8.65 0.57 -31.82
C ASP A 89 -7.66 -0.61 -31.87
N MET A 90 -6.76 -0.64 -32.86
CA MET A 90 -5.68 -1.64 -32.96
C MET A 90 -4.58 -1.42 -31.91
N GLU A 91 -4.26 -0.15 -31.60
CA GLU A 91 -3.28 0.21 -30.57
C GLU A 91 -3.85 0.01 -29.16
N LYS A 92 -5.17 0.19 -28.97
CA LYS A 92 -5.85 -0.11 -27.70
C LYS A 92 -5.75 -1.58 -27.34
N GLU A 93 -5.93 -2.49 -28.30
CA GLU A 93 -5.81 -3.94 -28.06
C GLU A 93 -4.38 -4.33 -27.66
N GLU A 94 -3.36 -3.81 -28.35
CA GLU A 94 -1.96 -4.05 -27.97
C GLU A 94 -1.59 -3.41 -26.61
N GLU A 95 -2.07 -2.21 -26.33
CA GLU A 95 -1.80 -1.51 -25.07
C GLU A 95 -2.57 -2.16 -23.91
N GLU A 96 -3.78 -2.71 -24.13
CA GLU A 96 -4.55 -3.47 -23.14
C GLU A 96 -3.92 -4.83 -22.84
N GLN A 97 -3.37 -5.51 -23.86
CA GLN A 97 -2.55 -6.72 -23.68
C GLN A 97 -1.25 -6.41 -22.91
N ARG A 98 -0.64 -5.23 -23.14
CA ARG A 98 0.59 -4.80 -22.47
C ARG A 98 0.38 -4.14 -21.12
N THR A 99 -0.79 -3.56 -20.84
CA THR A 99 -1.05 -2.69 -19.69
C THR A 99 -2.03 -3.30 -18.72
N PHE A 100 -1.60 -3.46 -17.47
CA PHE A 100 -2.47 -3.95 -16.40
C PHE A 100 -3.38 -2.84 -15.90
N LYS A 101 -4.69 -3.13 -15.82
CA LYS A 101 -5.67 -2.27 -15.15
C LYS A 101 -5.45 -2.42 -13.64
N PHE A 102 -5.04 -1.34 -12.97
CA PHE A 102 -4.96 -1.35 -11.51
C PHE A 102 -6.37 -1.66 -10.97
N LEU A 103 -6.49 -2.64 -10.06
CA LEU A 103 -7.76 -3.01 -9.45
C LEU A 103 -8.11 -1.93 -8.42
N LEU A 104 -8.73 -0.87 -8.92
CA LEU A 104 -9.34 0.20 -8.16
C LEU A 104 -10.55 0.76 -8.92
#